data_AF-A0AAT9WHQ2-F1
#
_entry.id   AF-A0AAT9WHQ2-F1
#
_cell.length_a   1.000
_cell.length_b   1.000
_cell.length_c   1.000
_cell.angle_alpha   90.00
_cell.angle_beta   90.00
_cell.angle_gamma   90.00
#
_symmetry.space_group_name_H-M   'P 1'
#
loop_
_entity.id
_entity.type
_entity.pdbx_description
1 polymer ?
#
loop_
_entity_poly.entity_id
_entity_poly.type
_entity_poly.pdbx_seq_one_letter_code
_entity_poly.pdbx_strand_id
1 'polypeptide(L)'
;MRGSRRVLMAMAIGALAGALAWLARGDRTATAPAQSTTLAAPARAERPSAPPVAAAPALIRRQLVEDLRLADYTYCSYRESSKYPHDSRPVSEQPDQVYPNAPVTGSHALRLEGGDTDPGVQIQTSQTRVHLAAGETVAFSLRALDAAGRALPLVVTRAVAQGLPVPGRRPGAQATLAFADAGDGALAATLAPAQSGLAAFAGTIRADVRYRVAGRAGVVLFDVIYSPEAPGAWTGQVREAVENGSLNFYLGADIRHAGRYIVTGRVDDASGRPFAVVTFNDMLGEGANDVRLTVFGKLLRDGEPALPLSLRDVDGYLLKENTDPDRELMPRLEGRTAVAAHPLSAFSDAEWQSEERSRYLAEFGRSRDKARAALAAFDPQAELPPSGCAVNRANQR
;
A
#
# COMPACT_ATOMS: atom_id res chain seq x y z
N MET A 1 57.62 -12.18 -5.60
CA MET A 1 56.62 -12.89 -4.77
C MET A 1 55.50 -13.40 -5.68
N ARG A 2 55.62 -14.63 -6.19
CA ARG A 2 54.82 -15.16 -7.31
C ARG A 2 54.13 -16.50 -6.94
N GLY A 3 53.86 -16.72 -5.65
CA GLY A 3 53.47 -18.02 -5.09
C GLY A 3 52.09 -18.13 -4.43
N SER A 4 51.37 -17.04 -4.16
CA SER A 4 50.13 -17.12 -3.34
C SER A 4 48.82 -17.23 -4.11
N ARG A 5 48.80 -17.02 -5.44
CA ARG A 5 47.55 -17.03 -6.24
C ARG A 5 47.05 -18.42 -6.65
N ARG A 6 47.87 -19.48 -6.56
CA ARG A 6 47.48 -20.84 -6.95
C ARG A 6 46.83 -21.66 -5.82
N VAL A 7 47.00 -21.25 -4.56
CA VAL A 7 46.43 -21.96 -3.40
C VAL A 7 44.97 -21.55 -3.13
N LEU A 8 44.59 -20.31 -3.46
CA LEU A 8 43.23 -19.81 -3.26
C LEU A 8 42.21 -20.36 -4.27
N MET A 9 42.64 -20.72 -5.48
CA MET A 9 41.75 -21.29 -6.50
C MET A 9 41.43 -22.78 -6.25
N ALA A 10 42.30 -23.50 -5.54
CA ALA A 10 42.08 -24.91 -5.20
C ALA A 10 41.05 -25.12 -4.08
N MET A 11 40.88 -24.13 -3.17
CA MET A 11 39.89 -24.23 -2.08
C MET A 11 38.45 -23.88 -2.51
N ALA A 12 38.26 -23.08 -3.56
CA ALA A 12 36.93 -22.72 -4.05
C ALA A 12 36.23 -23.88 -4.79
N ILE A 13 36.98 -24.77 -5.45
CA ILE A 13 36.41 -25.92 -6.19
C ILE A 13 36.07 -27.08 -5.23
N GLY A 14 36.82 -27.24 -4.13
CA GLY A 14 36.53 -28.25 -3.10
C GLY A 14 35.22 -27.97 -2.33
N ALA A 15 34.91 -26.70 -2.05
CA ALA A 15 33.70 -26.33 -1.34
C ALA A 15 32.42 -26.52 -2.18
N LEU A 16 32.49 -26.32 -3.50
CA LEU A 16 31.34 -26.51 -4.40
C LEU A 16 31.03 -28.01 -4.63
N ALA A 17 32.05 -28.88 -4.65
CA ALA A 17 31.87 -30.33 -4.76
C ALA A 17 31.31 -30.96 -3.47
N GLY A 18 31.64 -30.41 -2.30
CA GLY A 18 31.11 -30.87 -1.00
C GLY A 18 29.62 -30.58 -0.80
N ALA A 19 29.12 -29.44 -1.30
CA ALA A 19 27.71 -29.06 -1.18
C ALA A 19 26.77 -29.87 -2.10
N LEU A 20 27.24 -30.23 -3.30
CA LEU A 20 26.48 -31.07 -4.24
C LEU A 20 26.41 -32.54 -3.82
N ALA A 21 27.43 -33.06 -3.11
CA ALA A 21 27.43 -34.43 -2.60
C ALA A 21 26.53 -34.62 -1.34
N TRP A 22 26.22 -33.54 -0.62
CA TRP A 22 25.35 -33.58 0.56
C TRP A 22 23.86 -33.55 0.20
N LEU A 23 23.48 -32.83 -0.87
CA LEU A 23 22.10 -32.79 -1.38
C LEU A 23 21.65 -34.07 -2.11
N ALA A 24 22.59 -34.96 -2.46
CA ALA A 24 22.29 -36.25 -3.10
C ALA A 24 22.18 -37.43 -2.10
N ARG A 25 22.39 -37.21 -0.80
CA ARG A 25 22.24 -38.23 0.25
C ARG A 25 20.95 -38.02 1.03
N GLY A 26 19.83 -38.29 0.36
CA GLY A 26 18.57 -38.58 1.03
C GLY A 26 18.64 -39.95 1.71
N ASP A 27 18.14 -39.99 2.94
CA ASP A 27 18.22 -41.09 3.89
C ASP A 27 17.76 -42.45 3.35
N ARG A 28 18.70 -43.40 3.34
CA ARG A 28 18.42 -44.83 3.36
C ARG A 28 18.37 -45.27 4.82
N THR A 29 17.18 -45.40 5.39
CA THR A 29 17.03 -46.13 6.66
C THR A 29 17.03 -47.62 6.37
N ALA A 30 18.02 -48.26 6.99
CA ALA A 30 18.26 -49.70 6.93
C ALA A 30 17.26 -50.47 7.80
N THR A 31 17.01 -51.68 7.34
CA THR A 31 16.21 -52.75 7.90
C THR A 31 16.83 -53.29 9.20
N ALA A 32 15.99 -53.60 10.19
CA ALA A 32 16.31 -54.57 11.26
C ALA A 32 15.19 -55.61 11.34
N PRO A 33 15.50 -56.88 11.66
CA PRO A 33 14.59 -58.00 11.46
C PRO A 33 13.69 -58.22 12.68
N ALA A 34 12.45 -58.63 12.44
CA ALA A 34 11.62 -59.24 13.47
C ALA A 34 10.92 -60.47 12.89
N GLN A 35 11.03 -61.53 13.67
CA GLN A 35 10.62 -62.89 13.38
C GLN A 35 9.10 -63.04 13.26
N SER A 36 8.74 -64.06 12.50
CA SER A 36 7.39 -64.54 12.23
C SER A 36 6.68 -65.02 13.50
N THR A 37 5.45 -64.55 13.71
CA THR A 37 4.40 -65.33 14.36
C THR A 37 3.13 -65.26 13.52
N THR A 38 2.79 -66.42 12.95
CA THR A 38 1.56 -66.73 12.24
C THR A 38 0.36 -66.63 13.18
N LEU A 39 -0.58 -65.74 12.87
CA LEU A 39 -1.98 -65.86 13.26
C LEU A 39 -2.83 -65.63 12.01
N ALA A 40 -3.63 -66.63 11.66
CA ALA A 40 -4.45 -66.69 10.47
C ALA A 40 -5.44 -65.51 10.42
N ALA A 41 -5.38 -64.71 9.36
CA ALA A 41 -6.40 -63.74 9.01
C ALA A 41 -7.46 -64.43 8.12
N PRO A 42 -8.76 -64.17 8.34
CA PRO A 42 -9.81 -64.70 7.47
C PRO A 42 -9.65 -64.14 6.06
N ALA A 43 -9.96 -64.97 5.06
CA ALA A 43 -9.91 -64.62 3.64
C ALA A 43 -10.56 -63.25 3.39
N ARG A 44 -9.76 -62.29 2.92
CA ARG A 44 -10.23 -61.00 2.45
C ARG A 44 -10.97 -61.25 1.14
N ALA A 45 -12.29 -61.28 1.21
CA ALA A 45 -13.15 -61.22 0.03
C ALA A 45 -12.70 -60.04 -0.85
N GLU A 46 -12.35 -60.32 -2.10
CA GLU A 46 -12.21 -59.31 -3.14
C GLU A 46 -13.49 -58.49 -3.17
N ARG A 47 -13.39 -57.22 -2.75
CA ARG A 47 -14.44 -56.26 -3.06
C ARG A 47 -14.41 -56.08 -4.57
N PRO A 48 -15.53 -56.29 -5.29
CA PRO A 48 -15.60 -55.93 -6.68
C PRO A 48 -15.27 -54.43 -6.78
N SER A 49 -14.31 -54.11 -7.65
CA SER A 49 -14.02 -52.76 -8.09
C SER A 49 -15.32 -52.15 -8.60
N ALA A 50 -15.91 -51.24 -7.82
CA ALA A 50 -17.03 -50.45 -8.30
C ALA A 50 -16.57 -49.67 -9.55
N PRO A 51 -17.36 -49.68 -10.64
CA PRO A 51 -17.06 -48.83 -11.79
C PRO A 51 -17.05 -47.36 -11.34
N PRO A 52 -16.25 -46.48 -11.99
CA PRO A 52 -16.35 -45.05 -11.72
C PRO A 52 -17.81 -44.63 -11.93
N VAL A 53 -18.45 -44.10 -10.89
CA VAL A 53 -19.80 -43.57 -10.98
C VAL A 53 -19.74 -42.46 -12.03
N ALA A 54 -20.27 -42.73 -13.22
CA ALA A 54 -20.38 -41.73 -14.27
C ALA A 54 -21.14 -40.55 -13.67
N ALA A 55 -20.48 -39.40 -13.54
CA ALA A 55 -21.16 -38.18 -13.12
C ALA A 55 -22.35 -37.98 -14.06
N ALA A 56 -23.55 -37.82 -13.51
CA ALA A 56 -24.75 -37.64 -14.32
C ALA A 56 -24.49 -36.49 -15.32
N PRO A 57 -24.92 -36.59 -16.60
CA PRO A 57 -24.67 -35.56 -17.61
C PRO A 57 -25.01 -34.12 -17.16
N ALA A 58 -26.02 -33.98 -16.29
CA ALA A 58 -26.38 -32.71 -15.67
C ALA A 58 -25.28 -32.10 -14.76
N LEU A 59 -24.53 -32.92 -14.03
CA LEU A 59 -23.40 -32.46 -13.19
C LEU A 59 -22.23 -31.99 -14.06
N ILE A 60 -21.88 -32.75 -15.10
CA ILE A 60 -20.82 -32.37 -16.05
C ILE A 60 -21.16 -31.04 -16.72
N ARG A 61 -22.41 -30.88 -17.17
CA ARG A 61 -22.89 -29.62 -17.75
C ARG A 61 -22.73 -28.45 -16.79
N ARG A 62 -23.13 -28.62 -15.52
CA ARG A 62 -23.01 -27.56 -14.50
C ARG A 62 -21.56 -27.14 -14.31
N GLN A 63 -20.64 -28.11 -14.20
CA GLN A 63 -19.21 -27.81 -14.08
C GLN A 63 -18.70 -27.02 -15.28
N LEU A 64 -19.00 -27.43 -16.51
CA LEU A 64 -18.55 -26.73 -17.72
C LEU A 64 -19.09 -25.30 -17.81
N VAL A 65 -20.34 -25.07 -17.37
CA VAL A 65 -20.92 -23.72 -17.28
C VAL A 65 -20.21 -22.88 -16.22
N GLU A 66 -19.88 -23.46 -15.06
CA GLU A 66 -19.13 -22.77 -13.99
C GLU A 66 -17.70 -22.45 -14.42
N ASP A 67 -17.01 -23.38 -15.09
CA ASP A 67 -15.67 -23.17 -15.63
C ASP A 67 -15.65 -22.03 -16.66
N LEU A 68 -16.64 -21.99 -17.55
CA LEU A 68 -16.78 -20.89 -18.52
C LEU A 68 -17.05 -19.56 -17.81
N ARG A 69 -17.93 -19.54 -16.80
CA ARG A 69 -18.20 -18.32 -16.02
C ARG A 69 -16.94 -17.81 -15.32
N LEU A 70 -16.16 -18.69 -14.70
CA LEU A 70 -14.93 -18.32 -14.02
C LEU A 70 -13.87 -17.81 -15.00
N ALA A 71 -13.68 -18.49 -16.13
CA ALA A 71 -12.73 -18.08 -17.15
C ALA A 71 -13.10 -16.74 -17.80
N ASP A 72 -14.39 -16.52 -18.08
CA ASP A 72 -14.90 -15.24 -18.59
C ASP A 72 -14.74 -14.12 -17.55
N TYR A 73 -15.11 -14.36 -16.29
CA TYR A 73 -14.90 -13.40 -15.19
C TYR A 73 -13.42 -13.02 -15.05
N THR A 74 -12.52 -13.99 -15.07
CA THR A 74 -11.06 -13.75 -14.95
C THR A 74 -10.55 -12.88 -16.10
N TYR A 75 -10.92 -13.22 -17.33
CA TYR A 75 -10.54 -12.42 -18.51
C TYR A 75 -11.09 -10.99 -18.44
N CYS A 76 -12.39 -10.85 -18.13
CA CYS A 76 -13.07 -9.55 -18.14
C CYS A 76 -12.64 -8.65 -16.98
N SER A 77 -12.42 -9.21 -15.79
CA SER A 77 -11.89 -8.46 -14.64
C SER A 77 -10.45 -8.01 -14.89
N TYR A 78 -9.60 -8.88 -15.44
CA TYR A 78 -8.23 -8.50 -15.79
C TYR A 78 -8.18 -7.42 -16.87
N ARG A 79 -8.97 -7.56 -17.95
CA ARG A 79 -9.03 -6.54 -19.02
C ARG A 79 -9.42 -5.18 -18.46
N GLU A 80 -10.40 -5.15 -17.57
CA GLU A 80 -10.90 -3.94 -16.96
C GLU A 80 -9.88 -3.31 -16.00
N SER A 81 -9.32 -4.10 -15.07
CA SER A 81 -8.38 -3.58 -14.06
C SER A 81 -7.05 -3.12 -14.68
N SER A 82 -6.68 -3.65 -15.85
CA SER A 82 -5.43 -3.33 -16.55
C SER A 82 -5.56 -2.28 -17.66
N LYS A 83 -6.74 -1.64 -17.84
CA LYS A 83 -6.94 -0.68 -18.95
C LYS A 83 -6.16 0.64 -18.77
N TYR A 84 -5.79 0.97 -17.53
CA TYR A 84 -4.96 2.12 -17.16
C TYR A 84 -3.60 1.65 -16.63
N PRO A 85 -2.53 2.44 -16.81
CA PRO A 85 -1.23 2.12 -16.22
C PRO A 85 -1.27 2.25 -14.68
N HIS A 86 -0.26 1.72 -14.00
CA HIS A 86 -0.20 1.69 -12.52
C HIS A 86 0.11 3.06 -11.90
N ASP A 87 0.75 3.96 -12.66
CA ASP A 87 1.10 5.32 -12.28
C ASP A 87 -0.06 6.32 -12.46
N SER A 88 -1.20 5.87 -13.00
CA SER A 88 -2.37 6.70 -13.26
C SER A 88 -3.66 5.93 -13.03
N ARG A 89 -4.24 6.07 -11.83
CA ARG A 89 -5.42 5.31 -11.42
C ARG A 89 -6.60 6.23 -11.09
N PRO A 90 -7.85 5.80 -11.36
CA PRO A 90 -9.02 6.52 -10.88
C PRO A 90 -8.98 6.57 -9.35
N VAL A 91 -9.41 7.69 -8.77
CA VAL A 91 -9.38 7.87 -7.32
C VAL A 91 -10.25 6.85 -6.58
N SER A 92 -11.30 6.31 -7.22
CA SER A 92 -12.20 5.31 -6.64
C SER A 92 -11.50 3.99 -6.28
N GLU A 93 -10.35 3.71 -6.90
CA GLU A 93 -9.53 2.53 -6.58
C GLU A 93 -8.50 2.80 -5.47
N GLN A 94 -8.36 4.06 -5.03
CA GLN A 94 -7.40 4.51 -4.03
C GLN A 94 -8.10 5.39 -2.97
N PRO A 95 -9.15 4.88 -2.28
CA PRO A 95 -9.97 5.68 -1.36
C PRO A 95 -9.16 6.21 -0.16
N ASP A 96 -8.13 5.48 0.26
CA ASP A 96 -7.18 5.86 1.30
C ASP A 96 -6.30 7.05 0.88
N GLN A 97 -6.04 7.21 -0.42
CA GLN A 97 -5.26 8.31 -0.97
C GLN A 97 -6.10 9.55 -1.34
N VAL A 98 -7.40 9.56 -1.04
CA VAL A 98 -8.26 10.75 -1.30
C VAL A 98 -7.89 11.90 -0.37
N TYR A 99 -7.58 11.60 0.89
CA TYR A 99 -7.29 12.60 1.92
C TYR A 99 -6.01 12.28 2.71
N PRO A 100 -4.83 12.16 2.07
CA PRO A 100 -3.56 11.82 2.72
C PRO A 100 -3.13 12.82 3.81
N ASN A 101 -3.61 14.06 3.71
CA ASN A 101 -3.34 15.14 4.67
C ASN A 101 -4.50 15.35 5.67
N ALA A 102 -5.56 14.54 5.63
CA ALA A 102 -6.58 14.60 6.66
C ALA A 102 -6.01 14.12 8.00
N PRO A 103 -6.40 14.75 9.12
CA PRO A 103 -5.97 14.29 10.42
C PRO A 103 -6.37 12.84 10.67
N VAL A 104 -5.44 12.04 11.20
CA VAL A 104 -5.74 10.70 11.69
C VAL A 104 -6.53 10.87 12.98
N THR A 105 -7.74 10.32 13.03
CA THR A 105 -8.60 10.35 14.20
C THR A 105 -8.78 8.96 14.78
N GLY A 106 -8.88 8.87 16.09
CA GLY A 106 -9.10 7.61 16.80
C GLY A 106 -10.06 7.80 17.97
N SER A 107 -10.95 6.84 18.19
CA SER A 107 -11.84 6.78 19.35
C SER A 107 -11.66 5.43 20.04
N HIS A 108 -11.41 5.44 21.34
CA HIS A 108 -11.23 4.23 22.13
C HIS A 108 -11.68 4.42 23.57
N ALA A 109 -11.99 3.33 24.27
CA ALA A 109 -12.25 3.37 25.71
C ALA A 109 -11.02 3.89 26.47
N LEU A 110 -11.23 4.62 27.56
CA LEU A 110 -10.16 5.11 28.44
C LEU A 110 -9.23 3.96 28.83
N ARG A 111 -7.94 4.09 28.49
CA ARG A 111 -6.89 3.17 28.95
C ARG A 111 -6.31 3.69 30.27
N LEU A 112 -6.42 2.88 31.32
CA LEU A 112 -5.90 3.19 32.64
C LEU A 112 -4.38 3.00 32.71
N GLU A 113 -3.74 3.76 33.60
CA GLU A 113 -2.32 3.62 33.95
C GLU A 113 -2.12 2.29 34.72
N GLY A 114 -2.03 1.19 33.98
CA GLY A 114 -2.03 -0.19 34.50
C GLY A 114 -2.45 -1.25 33.47
N GLY A 115 -3.06 -0.83 32.36
CA GLY A 115 -3.39 -1.70 31.23
C GLY A 115 -4.88 -2.04 31.10
N ASP A 116 -5.67 -1.82 32.15
CA ASP A 116 -7.13 -1.97 32.12
C ASP A 116 -7.81 -0.88 31.30
N THR A 117 -9.06 -1.12 30.89
CA THR A 117 -9.87 -0.19 30.11
C THR A 117 -11.19 0.13 30.80
N ASP A 118 -11.65 1.38 30.71
CA ASP A 118 -12.95 1.82 31.18
C ASP A 118 -13.85 2.21 29.99
N PRO A 119 -14.87 1.39 29.66
CA PRO A 119 -15.75 1.67 28.52
C PRO A 119 -16.70 2.85 28.75
N GLY A 120 -16.87 3.31 30.00
CA GLY A 120 -17.75 4.43 30.35
C GLY A 120 -17.20 5.80 29.92
N VAL A 121 -15.93 5.86 29.55
CA VAL A 121 -15.27 7.07 29.04
C VAL A 121 -14.66 6.77 27.68
N GLN A 122 -15.08 7.53 26.65
CA GLN A 122 -14.50 7.47 25.32
C GLN A 122 -13.45 8.56 25.16
N ILE A 123 -12.27 8.18 24.67
CA ILE A 123 -11.15 9.06 24.40
C ILE A 123 -11.05 9.25 22.90
N GLN A 124 -11.27 10.48 22.45
CA GLN A 124 -11.08 10.90 21.08
C GLN A 124 -9.72 11.56 20.94
N THR A 125 -9.01 11.15 19.90
CA THR A 125 -7.65 11.59 19.60
C THR A 125 -7.58 12.03 18.15
N SER A 126 -6.74 13.02 17.88
CA SER A 126 -6.39 13.37 16.51
C SER A 126 -4.92 13.74 16.41
N GLN A 127 -4.29 13.39 15.30
CA GLN A 127 -2.98 13.92 14.90
C GLN A 127 -3.03 14.36 13.44
N THR A 128 -2.48 15.54 13.13
CA THR A 128 -2.55 16.08 11.77
C THR A 128 -1.71 15.30 10.77
N ARG A 129 -0.64 14.63 11.22
CA ARG A 129 0.32 13.91 10.37
C ARG A 129 0.92 12.70 11.11
N VAL A 130 1.31 11.67 10.35
CA VAL A 130 2.09 10.51 10.85
C VAL A 130 3.55 10.59 10.40
N HIS A 131 3.80 11.17 9.24
CA HIS A 131 5.13 11.37 8.66
C HIS A 131 5.47 12.85 8.68
N LEU A 132 6.67 13.19 9.13
CA LEU A 132 7.09 14.57 9.33
C LEU A 132 8.44 14.84 8.67
N ALA A 133 8.45 15.72 7.68
CA ALA A 133 9.66 16.16 6.99
C ALA A 133 10.40 17.23 7.81
N ALA A 134 11.61 17.56 7.35
CA ALA A 134 12.43 18.59 7.96
C ALA A 134 11.68 19.93 7.99
N GLY A 135 11.60 20.55 9.18
CA GLY A 135 10.92 21.84 9.38
C GLY A 135 9.39 21.77 9.51
N GLU A 136 8.77 20.61 9.34
CA GLU A 136 7.33 20.45 9.55
C GLU A 136 6.98 20.37 11.05
N THR A 137 5.71 20.64 11.34
CA THR A 137 5.10 20.48 12.67
C THR A 137 3.92 19.50 12.62
N VAL A 138 3.55 18.97 13.77
CA VAL A 138 2.36 18.11 13.94
C VAL A 138 1.55 18.60 15.14
N ALA A 139 0.23 18.68 14.96
CA ALA A 139 -0.69 19.02 16.03
C ALA A 139 -1.41 17.76 16.52
N PHE A 140 -1.49 17.63 17.84
CA PHE A 140 -2.19 16.57 18.55
C PHE A 140 -3.43 17.15 19.23
N SER A 141 -4.51 16.38 19.27
CA SER A 141 -5.74 16.72 19.96
C SER A 141 -6.22 15.54 20.80
N LEU A 142 -6.81 15.84 21.96
CA LEU A 142 -7.31 14.89 22.93
C LEU A 142 -8.61 15.42 23.55
N ARG A 143 -9.66 14.61 23.56
CA ARG A 143 -10.95 14.90 24.20
C ARG A 143 -11.48 13.65 24.89
N ALA A 144 -12.17 13.83 26.02
CA ALA A 144 -12.90 12.76 26.68
C ALA A 144 -14.42 12.97 26.58
N LEU A 145 -15.16 11.90 26.35
CA LEU A 145 -16.61 11.88 26.26
C LEU A 145 -17.20 10.83 27.21
N ASP A 146 -18.40 11.09 27.73
CA ASP A 146 -19.19 10.08 28.44
C ASP A 146 -19.95 9.15 27.48
N ALA A 147 -20.67 8.17 28.02
CA ALA A 147 -21.48 7.23 27.25
C ALA A 147 -22.61 7.89 26.42
N ALA A 148 -22.99 9.13 26.75
CA ALA A 148 -23.98 9.92 26.01
C ALA A 148 -23.32 10.85 24.97
N GLY A 149 -21.99 10.77 24.78
CA GLY A 149 -21.24 11.60 23.84
C GLY A 149 -20.97 13.03 24.34
N ARG A 150 -21.18 13.32 25.63
CA ARG A 150 -20.94 14.66 26.19
C ARG A 150 -19.50 14.79 26.66
N ALA A 151 -18.90 15.97 26.42
CA ALA A 151 -17.54 16.24 26.84
C ALA A 151 -17.36 16.15 28.37
N LEU A 152 -16.32 15.45 28.79
CA LEU A 152 -15.89 15.35 30.17
C LEU A 152 -14.67 16.25 30.42
N PRO A 153 -14.58 16.93 31.57
CA PRO A 153 -13.38 17.66 31.95
C PRO A 153 -12.16 16.74 31.99
N LEU A 154 -11.15 17.09 31.22
CA LEU A 154 -9.88 16.37 31.12
C LEU A 154 -8.74 17.34 31.41
N VAL A 155 -7.78 16.90 32.21
CA VAL A 155 -6.58 17.68 32.54
C VAL A 155 -5.34 16.86 32.18
N VAL A 156 -4.50 17.40 31.31
CA VAL A 156 -3.19 16.82 31.02
C VAL A 156 -2.26 17.08 32.20
N THR A 157 -1.72 16.01 32.78
CA THR A 157 -0.80 16.07 33.94
C THR A 157 0.66 16.05 33.51
N ARG A 158 0.96 15.40 32.37
CA ARG A 158 2.30 15.36 31.78
C ARG A 158 2.18 15.08 30.29
N ALA A 159 2.93 15.80 29.46
CA ALA A 159 3.02 15.50 28.04
C ALA A 159 4.45 15.73 27.53
N VAL A 160 5.08 14.67 27.02
CA VAL A 160 6.47 14.70 26.57
C VAL A 160 6.64 13.91 25.29
N ALA A 161 7.31 14.50 24.30
CA ALA A 161 7.77 13.84 23.10
C ALA A 161 9.24 13.42 23.22
N GLN A 162 9.56 12.22 22.77
CA GLN A 162 10.93 11.70 22.74
C GLN A 162 11.11 10.71 21.59
N GLY A 163 12.32 10.61 21.04
CA GLY A 163 12.66 9.56 20.10
C GLY A 163 12.55 8.18 20.73
N LEU A 164 12.01 7.19 20.00
CA LEU A 164 12.00 5.81 20.48
C LEU A 164 13.45 5.33 20.71
N PRO A 165 13.74 4.74 21.88
CA PRO A 165 15.09 4.36 22.23
C PRO A 165 15.55 3.21 21.33
N VAL A 166 16.68 3.41 20.66
CA VAL A 166 17.41 2.31 20.02
C VAL A 166 18.17 1.54 21.11
N PRO A 167 18.04 0.20 21.21
CA PRO A 167 18.78 -0.58 22.18
C PRO A 167 20.28 -0.26 22.17
N GLY A 168 20.86 -0.02 23.35
CA GLY A 168 22.28 0.34 23.50
C GLY A 168 22.61 1.84 23.31
N ARG A 169 21.64 2.69 22.99
CA ARG A 169 21.81 4.16 22.93
C ARG A 169 21.23 4.81 24.19
N ARG A 170 21.87 5.87 24.68
CA ARG A 170 21.34 6.66 25.81
C ARG A 170 19.99 7.28 25.42
N PRO A 171 19.03 7.43 26.37
CA PRO A 171 17.79 8.14 26.12
C PRO A 171 18.07 9.50 25.47
N GLY A 172 17.37 9.77 24.37
CA GLY A 172 17.53 11.00 23.60
C GLY A 172 16.96 12.22 24.32
N ALA A 173 17.16 13.40 23.72
CA ALA A 173 16.51 14.62 24.18
C ALA A 173 14.99 14.48 24.18
N GLN A 174 14.34 15.19 25.10
CA GLN A 174 12.88 15.23 25.24
C GLN A 174 12.37 16.63 24.93
N ALA A 175 11.14 16.72 24.42
CA ALA A 175 10.42 17.97 24.22
C ALA A 175 9.12 17.95 25.03
N THR A 176 8.90 18.96 25.87
CA THR A 176 7.65 19.12 26.60
C THR A 176 6.56 19.63 25.66
N LEU A 177 5.36 19.05 25.73
CA LEU A 177 4.20 19.48 24.96
C LEU A 177 3.24 20.26 25.85
N ALA A 178 2.88 21.47 25.44
CA ALA A 178 1.91 22.30 26.14
C ALA A 178 0.52 22.09 25.54
N PHE A 179 -0.32 21.29 26.20
CA PHE A 179 -1.72 21.12 25.83
C PHE A 179 -2.56 22.29 26.35
N ALA A 180 -3.31 22.94 25.46
CA ALA A 180 -4.20 24.05 25.77
C ALA A 180 -5.62 23.77 25.24
N ASP A 181 -6.62 24.46 25.78
CA ASP A 181 -8.01 24.36 25.30
C ASP A 181 -8.11 24.77 23.83
N ALA A 182 -8.72 23.89 23.02
CA ALA A 182 -8.94 24.07 21.59
C ALA A 182 -10.43 24.23 21.24
N GLY A 183 -11.31 24.34 22.25
CA GLY A 183 -12.76 24.39 22.08
C GLY A 183 -13.42 23.02 22.17
N ASP A 184 -14.74 23.02 22.40
CA ASP A 184 -15.59 21.83 22.53
C ASP A 184 -15.12 20.80 23.58
N GLY A 185 -14.27 21.19 24.52
CA GLY A 185 -13.67 20.30 25.53
C GLY A 185 -12.51 19.46 25.00
N ALA A 186 -11.95 19.80 23.83
CA ALA A 186 -10.70 19.23 23.33
C ALA A 186 -9.50 20.03 23.82
N LEU A 187 -8.41 19.34 24.15
CA LEU A 187 -7.09 19.94 24.38
C LEU A 187 -6.19 19.66 23.18
N ALA A 188 -5.35 20.62 22.80
CA ALA A 188 -4.40 20.46 21.70
C ALA A 188 -3.00 20.94 22.05
N ALA A 189 -1.99 20.30 21.45
CA ALA A 189 -0.58 20.70 21.53
C ALA A 189 0.09 20.55 20.15
N THR A 190 1.16 21.30 19.93
CA THR A 190 1.97 21.20 18.71
C THR A 190 3.37 20.70 19.03
N LEU A 191 3.87 19.76 18.26
CA LEU A 191 5.26 19.33 18.26
C LEU A 191 5.96 19.89 17.01
N ALA A 192 7.08 20.58 17.23
CA ALA A 192 7.97 21.09 16.19
C ALA A 192 9.39 20.56 16.44
N PRO A 193 9.77 19.38 15.90
CA PRO A 193 11.04 18.74 16.25
C PRO A 193 12.26 19.61 15.97
N ALA A 194 12.27 20.31 14.82
CA ALA A 194 13.32 21.23 14.42
C ALA A 194 13.56 22.39 15.41
N GLN A 195 12.58 22.71 16.26
CA GLN A 195 12.67 23.78 17.27
C GLN A 195 12.91 23.25 18.69
N SER A 196 13.32 21.98 18.81
CA SER A 196 13.48 21.29 20.09
C SER A 196 14.79 20.48 20.11
N GLY A 197 15.06 19.79 21.23
CA GLY A 197 16.18 18.85 21.31
C GLY A 197 16.08 17.65 20.33
N LEU A 198 14.94 17.48 19.65
CA LEU A 198 14.70 16.44 18.65
C LEU A 198 15.11 16.85 17.23
N ALA A 199 15.70 18.03 17.02
CA ALA A 199 15.97 18.57 15.68
C ALA A 199 16.79 17.62 14.79
N ALA A 200 17.79 16.95 15.36
CA ALA A 200 18.67 16.00 14.68
C ALA A 200 18.23 14.52 14.83
N PHE A 201 17.07 14.26 15.44
CA PHE A 201 16.57 12.90 15.58
C PHE A 201 16.03 12.40 14.25
N ALA A 202 16.30 11.14 13.90
CA ALA A 202 15.74 10.46 12.74
C ALA A 202 15.05 9.18 13.19
N GLY A 203 13.79 8.99 12.78
CA GLY A 203 12.95 7.84 13.12
C GLY A 203 11.70 8.22 13.92
N THR A 204 11.16 7.27 14.67
CA THR A 204 9.88 7.44 15.38
C THR A 204 10.03 8.27 16.66
N ILE A 205 9.34 9.40 16.71
CA ILE A 205 9.12 10.21 17.90
C ILE A 205 7.78 9.80 18.52
N ARG A 206 7.80 9.47 19.81
CA ARG A 206 6.61 9.16 20.60
C ARG A 206 6.28 10.29 21.56
N ALA A 207 5.07 10.83 21.46
CA ALA A 207 4.48 11.70 22.46
C ALA A 207 3.70 10.86 23.49
N ASP A 208 4.18 10.84 24.74
CA ASP A 208 3.51 10.25 25.90
C ASP A 208 2.73 11.34 26.62
N VAL A 209 1.39 11.23 26.60
CA VAL A 209 0.47 12.18 27.22
C VAL A 209 -0.31 11.48 28.32
N ARG A 210 -0.04 11.88 29.56
CA ARG A 210 -0.77 11.46 30.76
C ARG A 210 -1.79 12.50 31.14
N TYR A 211 -2.98 12.05 31.50
CA TYR A 211 -4.10 12.92 31.82
C TYR A 211 -4.97 12.33 32.94
N ARG A 212 -5.85 13.17 33.50
CA ARG A 212 -6.91 12.75 34.41
C ARG A 212 -8.27 13.15 33.88
N VAL A 213 -9.23 12.24 34.01
CA VAL A 213 -10.65 12.45 33.65
C VAL A 213 -11.51 11.69 34.65
N ALA A 214 -12.56 12.33 35.17
CA ALA A 214 -13.46 11.74 36.17
C ALA A 214 -12.73 11.09 37.38
N GLY A 215 -11.63 11.70 37.82
CA GLY A 215 -10.79 11.21 38.93
C GLY A 215 -9.81 10.09 38.57
N ARG A 216 -9.90 9.50 37.37
CA ARG A 216 -9.06 8.39 36.89
C ARG A 216 -7.85 8.91 36.12
N ALA A 217 -6.73 8.21 36.20
CA ALA A 217 -5.53 8.49 35.41
C ALA A 217 -5.54 7.69 34.11
N GLY A 218 -5.17 8.33 33.01
CA GLY A 218 -5.10 7.73 31.68
C GLY A 218 -3.84 8.12 30.93
N VAL A 219 -3.56 7.38 29.87
CA VAL A 219 -2.42 7.61 28.98
C VAL A 219 -2.84 7.45 27.52
N VAL A 220 -2.34 8.36 26.67
CA VAL A 220 -2.41 8.25 25.21
C VAL A 220 -1.01 8.42 24.63
N LEU A 221 -0.73 7.69 23.56
CA LEU A 221 0.51 7.75 22.81
C LEU A 221 0.23 8.24 21.40
N PHE A 222 1.01 9.20 20.92
CA PHE A 222 1.05 9.57 19.51
C PHE A 222 2.42 9.25 18.94
N ASP A 223 2.47 8.61 17.78
CA ASP A 223 3.72 8.29 17.10
C ASP A 223 3.80 9.06 15.78
N VAL A 224 4.99 9.61 15.52
CA VAL A 224 5.32 10.34 14.29
C VAL A 224 6.69 9.91 13.81
N ILE A 225 6.80 9.57 12.52
CA ILE A 225 8.05 9.21 11.85
C ILE A 225 8.68 10.49 11.30
N TYR A 226 9.81 10.88 11.88
CA TYR A 226 10.49 12.14 11.56
C TYR A 226 11.75 11.92 10.73
N SER A 227 11.84 12.67 9.62
CA SER A 227 13.03 12.79 8.78
C SER A 227 13.64 14.19 8.99
N PRO A 228 14.78 14.33 9.69
CA PRO A 228 15.35 15.64 10.02
C PRO A 228 16.01 16.33 8.82
N GLU A 229 16.33 15.56 7.78
CA GLU A 229 16.93 16.03 6.55
C GLU A 229 16.02 15.66 5.38
N ALA A 230 15.83 16.61 4.46
CA ALA A 230 15.10 16.33 3.23
C ALA A 230 16.10 15.87 2.14
N PRO A 231 15.76 14.87 1.32
CA PRO A 231 16.67 14.34 0.30
C PRO A 231 16.69 15.19 -0.99
N GLY A 232 15.80 16.17 -1.07
CA GLY A 232 15.70 17.16 -2.14
C GLY A 232 14.72 18.27 -1.77
N ALA A 233 14.53 19.23 -2.66
CA ALA A 233 13.55 20.31 -2.51
C ALA A 233 12.84 20.58 -3.84
N TRP A 234 11.59 21.01 -3.77
CA TRP A 234 10.88 21.49 -4.95
C TRP A 234 11.40 22.87 -5.36
N THR A 235 11.61 23.07 -6.66
CA THR A 235 12.04 24.36 -7.21
C THR A 235 10.88 25.36 -7.32
N GLY A 236 9.64 24.88 -7.18
CA GLY A 236 8.41 25.65 -7.47
C GLY A 236 8.11 25.79 -8.97
N GLN A 237 9.00 25.32 -9.86
CA GLN A 237 8.74 25.28 -11.29
C GLN A 237 7.78 24.14 -11.60
N VAL A 238 6.65 24.47 -12.21
CA VAL A 238 5.67 23.49 -12.67
C VAL A 238 5.25 23.83 -14.09
N ARG A 239 5.30 22.85 -14.97
CA ARG A 239 4.75 22.95 -16.34
C ARG A 239 3.83 21.77 -16.59
N GLU A 240 2.89 21.97 -17.50
CA GLU A 240 1.99 20.91 -17.94
C GLU A 240 2.01 20.81 -19.47
N ALA A 241 1.78 19.60 -19.98
CA ALA A 241 1.72 19.34 -21.42
C ALA A 241 0.88 18.10 -21.73
N VAL A 242 0.25 18.11 -22.91
CA VAL A 242 -0.37 16.91 -23.48
C VAL A 242 0.65 16.23 -24.40
N GLU A 243 1.05 15.02 -24.03
CA GLU A 243 2.03 14.24 -24.78
C GLU A 243 1.54 12.80 -24.91
N ASN A 244 1.64 12.22 -26.10
CA ASN A 244 1.15 10.87 -26.40
C ASN A 244 -0.32 10.65 -25.96
N GLY A 245 -1.14 11.70 -26.07
CA GLY A 245 -2.54 11.69 -25.70
C GLY A 245 -2.82 11.60 -24.19
N SER A 246 -1.84 11.83 -23.33
CA SER A 246 -2.00 11.92 -21.87
C SER A 246 -1.60 13.30 -21.36
N LEU A 247 -2.17 13.71 -20.22
CA LEU A 247 -1.79 14.95 -19.54
C LEU A 247 -0.59 14.66 -18.65
N ASN A 248 0.47 15.47 -18.74
CA ASN A 248 1.66 15.36 -17.91
C ASN A 248 1.86 16.65 -17.12
N PHE A 249 2.04 16.52 -15.81
CA PHE A 249 2.59 17.57 -14.96
C PHE A 249 4.07 17.29 -14.72
N TYR A 250 4.91 18.29 -14.95
CA TYR A 250 6.34 18.23 -14.71
C TYR A 250 6.69 19.18 -13.58
N LEU A 251 7.17 18.62 -12.47
CA LEU A 251 7.54 19.35 -11.27
C LEU A 251 9.07 19.37 -11.16
N GLY A 252 9.66 20.56 -11.17
CA GLY A 252 11.10 20.71 -11.01
C GLY A 252 11.51 20.45 -9.57
N ALA A 253 12.48 19.56 -9.38
CA ALA A 253 13.08 19.21 -8.09
C ALA A 253 14.60 19.38 -8.14
N ASP A 254 15.18 19.88 -7.05
CA ASP A 254 16.62 19.88 -6.81
C ASP A 254 16.95 18.77 -5.80
N ILE A 255 17.61 17.73 -6.29
CA ILE A 255 17.83 16.47 -5.58
C ILE A 255 19.21 16.49 -4.92
N ARG A 256 19.26 16.29 -3.60
CA ARG A 256 20.51 16.20 -2.84
C ARG A 256 21.03 14.78 -2.72
N HIS A 257 20.14 13.79 -2.72
CA HIS A 257 20.49 12.38 -2.61
C HIS A 257 19.91 11.62 -3.80
N ALA A 258 20.78 11.12 -4.68
CA ALA A 258 20.34 10.26 -5.77
C ALA A 258 19.70 8.97 -5.24
N GLY A 259 18.68 8.47 -5.94
CA GLY A 259 18.02 7.23 -5.56
C GLY A 259 16.62 7.11 -6.15
N ARG A 260 15.86 6.12 -5.67
CA ARG A 260 14.48 5.87 -6.11
C ARG A 260 13.52 6.78 -5.36
N TYR A 261 12.87 7.68 -6.09
CA TYR A 261 11.86 8.57 -5.53
C TYR A 261 10.47 8.04 -5.83
N ILE A 262 9.61 8.14 -4.82
CA ILE A 262 8.17 7.92 -4.97
C ILE A 262 7.51 9.27 -4.73
N VAL A 263 6.77 9.76 -5.72
CA VAL A 263 6.02 11.01 -5.65
C VAL A 263 4.59 10.74 -6.02
N THR A 264 3.66 11.14 -5.19
CA THR A 264 2.23 10.97 -5.41
C THR A 264 1.57 12.33 -5.43
N GLY A 265 0.65 12.54 -6.36
CA GLY A 265 -0.21 13.73 -6.41
C GLY A 265 -1.65 13.35 -6.67
N ARG A 266 -2.57 14.21 -6.24
CA ARG A 266 -4.00 14.06 -6.54
C ARG A 266 -4.41 15.05 -7.61
N VAL A 267 -5.34 14.61 -8.46
CA VAL A 267 -5.92 15.45 -9.50
C VAL A 267 -7.40 15.59 -9.21
N ASP A 268 -7.83 16.83 -9.00
CA ASP A 268 -9.22 17.20 -8.83
C ASP A 268 -9.78 17.76 -10.14
N ASP A 269 -11.07 17.57 -10.37
CA ASP A 269 -11.81 18.25 -11.42
C ASP A 269 -12.14 19.72 -11.05
N ALA A 270 -12.74 20.47 -11.98
CA ALA A 270 -13.08 21.88 -11.77
C ALA A 270 -14.15 22.12 -10.69
N SER A 271 -14.90 21.08 -10.31
CA SER A 271 -15.86 21.15 -9.20
C SER A 271 -15.22 20.82 -7.85
N GLY A 272 -13.90 20.56 -7.81
CA GLY A 272 -13.17 20.18 -6.62
C GLY A 272 -13.37 18.72 -6.23
N ARG A 273 -13.89 17.88 -7.14
CA ARG A 273 -14.03 16.44 -6.89
C ARG A 273 -12.72 15.73 -7.19
N PRO A 274 -12.21 14.89 -6.28
CA PRO A 274 -11.08 14.02 -6.59
C PRO A 274 -11.40 13.15 -7.80
N PHE A 275 -10.47 13.10 -8.75
CA PHE A 275 -10.65 12.40 -10.03
C PHE A 275 -9.62 11.28 -10.20
N ALA A 276 -8.34 11.59 -10.02
CA ALA A 276 -7.26 10.63 -10.23
C ALA A 276 -6.17 10.76 -9.17
N VAL A 277 -5.45 9.66 -8.96
CA VAL A 277 -4.17 9.62 -8.24
C VAL A 277 -3.09 9.32 -9.27
N VAL A 278 -2.03 10.13 -9.24
CA VAL A 278 -0.89 10.02 -10.14
C VAL A 278 0.39 9.80 -9.34
N THR A 279 1.22 8.87 -9.81
CA THR A 279 2.41 8.45 -9.07
C THR A 279 3.63 8.44 -9.98
N PHE A 280 4.75 8.89 -9.48
CA PHE A 280 6.07 8.71 -10.08
C PHE A 280 6.86 7.74 -9.19
N ASN A 281 7.53 6.76 -9.79
CA ASN A 281 8.38 5.80 -9.10
C ASN A 281 9.60 5.47 -9.96
N ASP A 282 10.62 6.31 -9.89
CA ASP A 282 11.83 6.13 -10.68
C ASP A 282 13.08 6.69 -9.98
N MET A 283 14.24 6.43 -10.58
CA MET A 283 15.53 6.92 -10.15
C MET A 283 15.70 8.39 -10.54
N LEU A 284 16.08 9.23 -9.56
CA LEU A 284 16.53 10.60 -9.80
C LEU A 284 18.02 10.72 -9.46
N GLY A 285 18.74 11.47 -10.29
CA GLY A 285 20.15 11.82 -10.03
C GLY A 285 20.27 13.03 -9.11
N GLU A 286 21.46 13.32 -8.61
CA GLU A 286 21.72 14.56 -7.87
C GLU A 286 21.60 15.80 -8.77
N GLY A 287 21.10 16.90 -8.22
CA GLY A 287 20.88 18.18 -8.91
C GLY A 287 19.47 18.34 -9.48
N ALA A 288 19.35 19.14 -10.53
CA ALA A 288 18.06 19.49 -11.14
C ALA A 288 17.45 18.31 -11.92
N ASN A 289 16.21 17.98 -11.58
CA ASN A 289 15.41 16.92 -12.21
C ASN A 289 13.97 17.38 -12.42
N ASP A 290 13.29 16.75 -13.38
CA ASP A 290 11.84 16.89 -13.58
C ASP A 290 11.14 15.61 -13.10
N VAL A 291 10.18 15.75 -12.19
CA VAL A 291 9.26 14.67 -11.79
C VAL A 291 8.02 14.75 -12.67
N ARG A 292 7.78 13.70 -13.48
CA ARG A 292 6.62 13.62 -14.38
C ARG A 292 5.47 12.83 -13.74
N LEU A 293 4.36 13.50 -13.47
CA LEU A 293 3.11 12.90 -13.02
C LEU A 293 2.10 12.86 -14.17
N THR A 294 1.63 11.68 -14.54
CA THR A 294 0.84 11.46 -15.77
C THR A 294 -0.62 11.12 -15.44
N VAL A 295 -1.56 11.90 -15.97
CA VAL A 295 -2.98 11.51 -16.05
C VAL A 295 -3.23 10.87 -17.40
N PHE A 296 -3.45 9.55 -17.40
CA PHE A 296 -3.54 8.76 -18.61
C PHE A 296 -4.75 9.18 -19.46
N GLY A 297 -4.54 9.30 -20.77
CA GLY A 297 -5.57 9.78 -21.69
C GLY A 297 -6.89 9.04 -21.57
N LYS A 298 -6.84 7.70 -21.53
CA LYS A 298 -8.07 6.90 -21.45
C LYS A 298 -8.85 7.15 -20.16
N LEU A 299 -8.16 7.39 -19.05
CA LEU A 299 -8.80 7.71 -17.78
C LEU A 299 -9.62 9.01 -17.90
N LEU A 300 -9.07 10.02 -18.57
CA LEU A 300 -9.76 11.29 -18.87
C LEU A 300 -10.96 11.08 -19.80
N ARG A 301 -10.84 10.20 -20.80
CA ARG A 301 -11.90 9.88 -21.76
C ARG A 301 -13.04 9.08 -21.13
N ASP A 302 -12.72 8.09 -20.31
CA ASP A 302 -13.70 7.23 -19.64
C ASP A 302 -14.42 7.98 -18.51
N GLY A 303 -13.71 8.85 -17.78
CA GLY A 303 -14.26 9.53 -16.60
C GLY A 303 -14.89 10.90 -16.86
N GLU A 304 -14.67 11.50 -18.04
CA GLU A 304 -15.21 12.80 -18.46
C GLU A 304 -15.24 13.88 -17.34
N PRO A 305 -14.09 14.19 -16.70
CA PRO A 305 -14.06 15.12 -15.58
C PRO A 305 -14.41 16.55 -16.02
N ALA A 306 -14.91 17.34 -15.08
CA ALA A 306 -15.09 18.78 -15.30
C ALA A 306 -13.70 19.46 -15.43
N LEU A 307 -13.49 20.19 -16.52
CA LEU A 307 -12.23 20.89 -16.79
C LEU A 307 -12.30 22.35 -16.31
N PRO A 308 -11.19 22.99 -15.89
CA PRO A 308 -9.82 22.47 -15.86
C PRO A 308 -9.52 21.51 -14.70
N LEU A 309 -8.49 20.68 -14.86
CA LEU A 309 -7.99 19.80 -13.82
C LEU A 309 -6.97 20.52 -12.95
N SER A 310 -6.92 20.17 -11.66
CA SER A 310 -5.97 20.73 -10.70
C SER A 310 -5.12 19.64 -10.06
N LEU A 311 -3.79 19.70 -10.21
CA LEU A 311 -2.86 18.90 -9.42
C LEU A 311 -2.74 19.52 -8.03
N ARG A 312 -2.83 18.71 -6.99
CA ARG A 312 -2.76 19.16 -5.60
C ARG A 312 -2.12 18.13 -4.67
N ASP A 313 -1.70 18.63 -3.50
CA ASP A 313 -1.25 17.82 -2.37
C ASP A 313 -0.22 16.78 -2.80
N VAL A 314 0.91 17.28 -3.31
CA VAL A 314 1.99 16.43 -3.81
C VAL A 314 2.93 16.06 -2.67
N ASP A 315 3.03 14.76 -2.42
CA ASP A 315 3.91 14.16 -1.43
C ASP A 315 5.03 13.40 -2.14
N GLY A 316 6.28 13.57 -1.68
CA GLY A 316 7.43 12.92 -2.29
C GLY A 316 8.41 12.40 -1.24
N TYR A 317 9.05 11.28 -1.52
CA TYR A 317 10.10 10.73 -0.65
C TYR A 317 11.13 9.91 -1.43
N LEU A 318 12.36 9.89 -0.91
CA LEU A 318 13.40 8.94 -1.29
C LEU A 318 13.14 7.62 -0.57
N LEU A 319 12.98 6.53 -1.32
CA LEU A 319 12.86 5.19 -0.76
C LEU A 319 14.24 4.68 -0.32
N LYS A 320 14.34 4.28 0.96
CA LYS A 320 15.51 3.63 1.54
C LYS A 320 15.25 2.15 1.73
N GLU A 321 15.90 1.34 0.92
CA GLU A 321 15.82 -0.11 1.06
C GLU A 321 16.50 -0.56 2.37
N ASN A 322 15.86 -1.49 3.08
CA ASN A 322 16.42 -2.19 4.25
C ASN A 322 16.81 -1.29 5.44
N THR A 323 16.18 -0.13 5.61
CA THR A 323 16.43 0.80 6.72
C THR A 323 15.11 1.22 7.38
N ASP A 324 15.15 1.54 8.67
CA ASP A 324 14.03 2.18 9.39
C ASP A 324 14.46 3.59 9.85
N PRO A 325 13.74 4.67 9.48
CA PRO A 325 12.60 4.67 8.55
C PRO A 325 13.02 4.29 7.13
N ASP A 326 12.09 3.69 6.39
CA ASP A 326 12.25 3.23 5.00
C ASP A 326 12.21 4.37 3.97
N ARG A 327 12.15 5.63 4.44
CA ARG A 327 11.98 6.80 3.59
C ARG A 327 12.59 8.05 4.19
N GLU A 328 13.06 8.94 3.32
CA GLU A 328 13.34 10.35 3.63
C GLU A 328 12.38 11.24 2.87
N LEU A 329 11.70 12.13 3.57
CA LEU A 329 10.60 12.91 3.01
C LEU A 329 11.12 14.19 2.34
N MET A 330 10.61 14.47 1.13
CA MET A 330 10.68 15.81 0.56
C MET A 330 9.65 16.73 1.25
N PRO A 331 9.86 18.06 1.23
CA PRO A 331 8.83 18.99 1.66
C PRO A 331 7.54 18.77 0.85
N ARG A 332 6.37 18.79 1.50
CA ARG A 332 5.09 18.59 0.81
C ARG A 332 4.69 19.83 0.01
N LEU A 333 3.99 19.64 -1.10
CA LEU A 333 3.29 20.71 -1.80
C LEU A 333 1.80 20.63 -1.48
N GLU A 334 1.41 21.24 -0.35
CA GLU A 334 0.02 21.21 0.12
C GLU A 334 -0.88 22.13 -0.71
N GLY A 335 -2.10 21.67 -0.96
CA GLY A 335 -3.08 22.39 -1.76
C GLY A 335 -2.75 22.40 -3.26
N ARG A 336 -3.34 23.34 -3.99
CA ARG A 336 -3.28 23.38 -5.46
C ARG A 336 -1.89 23.79 -5.96
N THR A 337 -1.24 22.89 -6.69
CA THR A 337 0.11 23.05 -7.24
C THR A 337 0.08 23.47 -8.72
N ALA A 338 -0.81 22.90 -9.53
CA ALA A 338 -0.91 23.20 -10.96
C ALA A 338 -2.36 23.12 -11.46
N VAL A 339 -2.63 23.76 -12.61
CA VAL A 339 -3.93 23.71 -13.30
C VAL A 339 -3.71 23.44 -14.78
N ALA A 340 -4.48 22.54 -15.38
CA ALA A 340 -4.43 22.20 -16.79
C ALA A 340 -5.82 22.29 -17.43
N ALA A 341 -5.93 23.01 -18.55
CA ALA A 341 -7.20 23.38 -19.18
C ALA A 341 -7.38 22.79 -20.59
N HIS A 342 -6.86 21.59 -20.85
CA HIS A 342 -6.95 20.95 -22.17
C HIS A 342 -8.32 20.30 -22.39
N PRO A 343 -8.90 20.41 -23.60
CA PRO A 343 -10.17 19.78 -23.91
C PRO A 343 -10.05 18.26 -23.93
N LEU A 344 -11.14 17.53 -23.62
CA LEU A 344 -11.15 16.06 -23.62
C LEU A 344 -10.75 15.43 -24.98
N SER A 345 -10.94 16.17 -26.08
CA SER A 345 -10.53 15.76 -27.43
C SER A 345 -9.01 15.71 -27.63
N ALA A 346 -8.22 16.33 -26.75
CA ALA A 346 -6.76 16.28 -26.80
C ALA A 346 -6.21 14.93 -26.28
N PHE A 347 -7.02 14.15 -25.57
CA PHE A 347 -6.59 12.91 -24.94
C PHE A 347 -6.94 11.66 -25.76
N SER A 348 -6.08 10.66 -25.68
CA SER A 348 -6.26 9.38 -26.37
C SER A 348 -7.25 8.50 -25.61
N ASP A 349 -8.12 7.80 -26.35
CA ASP A 349 -9.00 6.76 -25.81
C ASP A 349 -8.35 5.35 -25.86
N ALA A 350 -7.07 5.27 -26.24
CA ALA A 350 -6.37 3.99 -26.32
C ALA A 350 -6.14 3.40 -24.91
N GLU A 351 -6.46 2.11 -24.73
CA GLU A 351 -6.11 1.37 -23.53
C GLU A 351 -4.61 1.23 -23.39
N TRP A 352 -4.13 1.26 -22.14
CA TRP A 352 -2.73 1.03 -21.83
C TRP A 352 -2.27 -0.34 -22.36
N GLN A 353 -1.04 -0.37 -22.89
CA GLN A 353 -0.42 -1.58 -23.43
C GLN A 353 0.92 -1.82 -22.73
N SER A 354 1.14 -3.06 -22.33
CA SER A 354 2.42 -3.58 -21.87
C SER A 354 2.59 -5.02 -22.37
N GLU A 355 3.82 -5.51 -22.39
CA GLU A 355 4.10 -6.91 -22.70
C GLU A 355 3.33 -7.84 -21.74
N GLU A 356 3.37 -7.51 -20.46
CA GLU A 356 2.69 -8.25 -19.40
C GLU A 356 1.18 -8.31 -19.64
N ARG A 357 0.54 -7.15 -19.89
CA ARG A 357 -0.90 -7.08 -20.15
C ARG A 357 -1.29 -7.92 -21.37
N SER A 358 -0.53 -7.78 -22.44
CA SER A 358 -0.77 -8.50 -23.69
C SER A 358 -0.67 -10.01 -23.47
N ARG A 359 0.35 -10.46 -22.73
CA ARG A 359 0.56 -11.87 -22.38
C ARG A 359 -0.60 -12.45 -21.57
N TYR A 360 -1.01 -11.77 -20.50
CA TYR A 360 -2.09 -12.25 -19.65
C TYR A 360 -3.45 -12.22 -20.34
N LEU A 361 -3.76 -11.19 -21.15
CA LEU A 361 -4.97 -11.18 -21.96
C LEU A 361 -5.01 -12.33 -22.96
N ALA A 362 -3.89 -12.64 -23.60
CA ALA A 362 -3.80 -13.79 -24.49
C ALA A 362 -3.97 -15.12 -23.73
N GLU A 363 -3.39 -15.25 -22.54
CA GLU A 363 -3.53 -16.45 -21.71
C GLU A 363 -4.97 -16.65 -21.21
N PHE A 364 -5.56 -15.64 -20.57
CA PHE A 364 -6.94 -15.71 -20.08
C PHE A 364 -7.95 -15.83 -21.23
N GLY A 365 -7.67 -15.20 -22.38
CA GLY A 365 -8.45 -15.38 -23.61
C GLY A 365 -8.46 -16.84 -24.06
N ARG A 366 -7.29 -17.48 -24.12
CA ARG A 366 -7.18 -18.92 -24.45
C ARG A 366 -7.94 -19.79 -23.45
N SER A 367 -7.87 -19.51 -22.15
CA SER A 367 -8.60 -20.26 -21.13
C SER A 367 -10.12 -20.13 -21.30
N ARG A 368 -10.61 -18.92 -21.55
CA ARG A 368 -12.03 -18.65 -21.83
C ARG A 368 -12.50 -19.38 -23.10
N ASP A 369 -11.71 -19.32 -24.16
CA ASP A 369 -12.07 -19.93 -25.44
C ASP A 369 -12.07 -21.46 -25.35
N LYS A 370 -11.14 -22.06 -24.59
CA LYS A 370 -11.15 -23.50 -24.27
C LYS A 370 -12.37 -23.91 -23.46
N ALA A 371 -12.74 -23.16 -22.43
CA ALA A 371 -13.92 -23.45 -21.62
C ALA A 371 -15.21 -23.37 -22.45
N ARG A 372 -15.30 -22.37 -23.35
CA ARG A 372 -16.41 -22.23 -24.29
C ARG A 372 -16.49 -23.41 -25.26
N ALA A 373 -15.36 -23.82 -25.84
CA ALA A 373 -15.30 -24.96 -26.75
C ALA A 373 -15.68 -26.27 -26.05
N ALA A 374 -15.27 -26.47 -24.79
CA ALA A 374 -15.62 -27.66 -24.01
C ALA A 374 -17.14 -27.72 -23.74
N LEU A 375 -17.76 -26.60 -23.36
CA LEU A 375 -19.22 -26.55 -23.20
C LEU A 375 -19.95 -26.80 -24.51
N ALA A 376 -19.52 -26.17 -25.61
CA ALA A 376 -20.14 -26.34 -26.92
C ALA A 376 -19.99 -27.78 -27.47
N ALA A 377 -18.88 -28.44 -27.17
CA ALA A 377 -18.67 -29.84 -27.54
C ALA A 377 -19.55 -30.81 -26.74
N PHE A 378 -19.85 -30.48 -25.47
CA PHE A 378 -20.70 -31.29 -24.60
C PHE A 378 -22.20 -31.06 -24.85
N ASP A 379 -22.60 -29.80 -25.00
CA ASP A 379 -23.99 -29.37 -25.24
C ASP A 379 -24.01 -28.25 -26.30
N PRO A 380 -24.12 -28.60 -27.60
CA PRO A 380 -24.11 -27.62 -28.70
C PRO A 380 -25.29 -26.65 -28.67
N GLN A 381 -26.36 -26.98 -27.95
CA GLN A 381 -27.55 -26.14 -27.79
C GLN A 381 -27.52 -25.34 -26.48
N ALA A 382 -26.43 -25.42 -25.70
CA ALA A 382 -26.29 -24.67 -24.47
C ALA A 382 -26.30 -23.16 -24.74
N GLU A 383 -27.24 -22.47 -24.11
CA GLU A 383 -27.18 -21.02 -24.00
C GLU A 383 -25.94 -20.63 -23.18
N LEU A 384 -25.12 -19.75 -23.76
CA LEU A 384 -23.91 -19.29 -23.11
C LEU A 384 -24.28 -18.36 -21.95
N PRO A 385 -23.59 -18.47 -20.80
CA PRO A 385 -23.78 -17.51 -19.72
C PRO A 385 -23.46 -16.09 -20.21
N PRO A 386 -24.12 -15.06 -19.65
CA PRO A 386 -23.83 -13.67 -19.98
C PRO A 386 -22.37 -13.37 -19.65
N SER A 387 -21.69 -12.66 -20.56
CA SER A 387 -20.28 -12.32 -20.35
C SER A 387 -20.15 -11.20 -19.31
N GLY A 388 -19.23 -11.37 -18.36
CA GLY A 388 -18.85 -10.34 -17.38
C GLY A 388 -18.30 -9.07 -18.03
N CYS A 389 -17.82 -9.16 -19.27
CA CYS A 389 -17.33 -8.02 -20.03
C CYS A 389 -18.45 -7.02 -20.41
N ALA A 390 -19.69 -7.49 -20.53
CA ALA A 390 -20.85 -6.64 -20.80
C ALA A 390 -21.38 -6.01 -19.51
N VAL A 391 -21.38 -6.77 -18.40
CA VAL A 391 -21.81 -6.30 -17.08
C VAL A 391 -20.88 -5.21 -16.54
N ASN A 392 -19.56 -5.38 -16.70
CA ASN A 392 -18.58 -4.38 -16.24
C ASN A 392 -18.72 -3.03 -16.96
N ARG A 393 -19.18 -3.00 -18.23
CA ARG A 393 -19.47 -1.74 -18.94
C ARG A 393 -20.68 -0.99 -18.40
N ALA A 394 -21.68 -1.71 -17.86
CA ALA A 394 -22.91 -1.10 -17.35
C ALA A 394 -22.71 -0.43 -15.98
N ASN A 395 -21.80 -0.95 -15.15
CA ASN A 395 -21.47 -0.39 -13.84
C ASN A 395 -20.50 0.81 -13.88
N GLN A 396 -20.10 1.25 -15.08
CA GLN A 396 -19.17 2.38 -15.30
C GLN A 396 -19.85 3.65 -15.82
N ARG A 397 -21.16 3.60 -16.08
CA ARG A 397 -22.01 4.77 -16.30
C ARG A 397 -22.73 5.10 -15.00
#